data_AF-A0A851NXD8-F1
#
_entry.id   AF-A0A851NXD8-F1
#
_cell.length_a   1.000
_cell.length_b   1.000
_cell.length_c   1.000
_cell.angle_alpha   90.00
_cell.angle_beta   90.00
_cell.angle_gamma   90.00
#
_symmetry.space_group_name_H-M   'P 1'
#
loop_
_entity.id
_entity.type
_entity.pdbx_description
1 polymer ?
#
loop_
_entity_poly.entity_id
_entity_poly.type
_entity_poly.pdbx_seq_one_letter_code
_entity_poly.pdbx_strand_id
1 'polypeptide(L)'
;LVMVFYGSNGKSNPVSMENKEEHQAKNQITYDIHLPFDLGMIYKVRFGLQSLESSISQLSLHHFKMQNTSTLDTFSLTINKTLPLSLNGDRWIEFPVEWPLKEALSVVTYHLTVFSRNILTDRNVVHMTACIYGTHGDTGDRSLLWSLQNVQQREDSESFLTIMDAVELGEVDKVVLTISSKKDCKLDIQKLHLKDAVKDNPIYVFEVHETFSVDPNKPEIQREISVSFVIGGDKQKNGIDNLNKEGSQEGNQTEYTIKVYTGDKRGAGTDANVHIILFGSEGKSKIFHLSQSLEHQDPFERGKVDTFNVKTKELGSLHSVEIGHDGKGFASGWFLEKVEITDASTNSVYCFNCNRLVDQ
;
A
#
# COMPACT_ATOMS: atom_id res chain seq x y z
N LEU A 1 -10.29 -2.45 28.31
CA LEU A 1 -8.92 -2.26 27.77
C LEU A 1 -8.48 -3.53 27.05
N VAL A 2 -7.82 -3.42 25.90
CA VAL A 2 -7.38 -4.57 25.10
C VAL A 2 -5.94 -4.40 24.64
N MET A 3 -5.17 -5.49 24.62
CA MET A 3 -3.81 -5.51 24.06
C MET A 3 -3.67 -6.56 22.96
N VAL A 4 -2.81 -6.28 21.98
CA VAL A 4 -2.38 -7.24 20.95
C VAL A 4 -0.86 -7.25 20.90
N PHE A 5 -0.27 -8.45 20.96
CA PHE A 5 1.18 -8.65 20.96
C PHE A 5 1.62 -9.20 19.60
N TYR A 6 2.72 -8.67 19.08
CA TYR A 6 3.33 -9.09 17.81
C TYR A 6 4.75 -9.57 18.09
N GLY A 7 5.03 -10.81 17.72
CA GLY A 7 6.34 -11.42 17.85
C GLY A 7 6.78 -12.12 16.56
N SER A 8 8.01 -12.60 16.55
CA SER A 8 8.65 -13.21 15.37
C SER A 8 7.86 -14.39 14.78
N ASN A 9 7.04 -15.06 15.57
CA ASN A 9 6.29 -16.25 15.16
C ASN A 9 4.80 -15.96 14.87
N GLY A 10 4.36 -14.70 15.00
CA GLY A 10 2.97 -14.30 14.73
C GLY A 10 2.44 -13.23 15.68
N LYS A 11 1.11 -13.08 15.71
CA LYS A 11 0.42 -12.13 16.59
C LYS A 11 -0.58 -12.84 17.50
N SER A 12 -0.80 -12.28 18.69
CA SER A 12 -1.85 -12.76 19.59
C SER A 12 -3.24 -12.39 19.10
N ASN A 13 -4.25 -13.11 19.58
CA ASN A 13 -5.60 -12.57 19.62
C ASN A 13 -5.67 -11.36 20.57
N PRO A 14 -6.68 -10.48 20.44
CA PRO A 14 -6.87 -9.38 21.39
C PRO A 14 -7.11 -9.92 22.81
N VAL A 15 -6.27 -9.47 23.75
CA VAL A 15 -6.34 -9.84 25.17
C VAL A 15 -7.11 -8.75 25.91
N SER A 16 -8.35 -9.05 26.33
CA SER A 16 -9.14 -8.16 27.18
C SER A 16 -8.62 -8.18 28.62
N MET A 17 -8.59 -7.00 29.23
CA MET A 17 -8.17 -6.77 30.61
C MET A 17 -9.33 -6.70 31.61
N GLU A 18 -10.53 -7.16 31.22
CA GLU A 18 -11.74 -6.95 32.01
C GLU A 18 -11.95 -7.87 33.22
N ASN A 19 -11.15 -8.95 33.42
CA ASN A 19 -11.47 -9.95 34.46
C ASN A 19 -10.26 -10.75 34.98
N LYS A 20 -9.12 -10.11 35.25
CA LYS A 20 -7.93 -10.83 35.74
C LYS A 20 -7.48 -10.26 37.09
N GLU A 21 -7.01 -11.15 37.98
CA GLU A 21 -6.66 -10.91 39.38
C GLU A 21 -5.97 -9.55 39.60
N GLU A 22 -6.78 -8.58 39.99
CA GLU A 22 -6.36 -7.18 40.01
C GLU A 22 -5.55 -6.92 41.28
N HIS A 23 -4.24 -6.85 41.13
CA HIS A 23 -3.36 -6.41 42.21
C HIS A 23 -3.30 -4.88 42.18
N GLN A 24 -4.35 -4.22 42.68
CA GLN A 24 -4.43 -2.76 42.73
C GLN A 24 -3.47 -2.22 43.79
N ALA A 25 -2.33 -1.68 43.35
CA ALA A 25 -1.62 -0.65 44.10
C ALA A 25 -2.08 0.72 43.59
N LYS A 26 -2.01 1.77 44.41
CA LYS A 26 -2.45 3.12 44.04
C LYS A 26 -1.76 3.56 42.73
N ASN A 27 -2.54 3.74 41.65
CA ASN A 27 -2.10 4.09 40.28
C ASN A 27 -1.31 3.02 39.50
N GLN A 28 -1.36 1.74 39.89
CA GLN A 28 -0.77 0.63 39.14
C GLN A 28 -1.77 -0.50 38.97
N ILE A 29 -1.89 -0.99 37.74
CA ILE A 29 -2.71 -2.15 37.40
C ILE A 29 -1.77 -3.20 36.81
N THR A 30 -1.82 -4.42 37.35
CA THR A 30 -0.99 -5.55 36.91
C THR A 30 -1.90 -6.68 36.46
N TYR A 31 -1.56 -7.31 35.34
CA TYR A 31 -2.32 -8.42 34.76
C TYR A 31 -1.40 -9.56 34.34
N ASP A 32 -1.76 -10.78 34.71
CA ASP A 32 -1.09 -11.98 34.22
C ASP A 32 -1.68 -12.43 32.88
N ILE A 33 -0.84 -12.42 31.84
CA ILE A 33 -1.27 -12.74 30.47
C ILE A 33 -0.70 -14.10 30.09
N HIS A 34 -1.60 -15.04 29.84
CA HIS A 34 -1.27 -16.34 29.26
C HIS A 34 -1.59 -16.30 27.77
N LEU A 35 -0.56 -16.40 26.94
CA LEU A 35 -0.68 -16.48 25.49
C LEU A 35 -0.87 -17.95 25.08
N PRO A 36 -1.77 -18.25 24.13
CA PRO A 36 -2.09 -19.63 23.75
C PRO A 36 -0.95 -20.35 23.02
N PHE A 37 0.04 -19.62 22.51
CA PHE A 37 1.23 -20.15 21.86
C PHE A 37 2.39 -19.16 22.01
N ASP A 38 3.61 -19.66 21.78
CA ASP A 38 4.83 -18.85 21.82
C ASP A 38 4.90 -17.93 20.59
N LEU A 39 4.82 -16.61 20.83
CA LEU A 39 4.96 -15.58 19.79
C LEU A 39 6.41 -15.35 19.38
N GLY A 40 7.37 -16.00 20.05
CA GLY A 40 8.80 -15.73 19.90
C GLY A 40 9.14 -14.34 20.46
N MET A 41 10.12 -13.69 19.84
CA MET A 41 10.58 -12.38 20.30
C MET A 41 9.55 -11.31 19.96
N ILE A 42 8.88 -10.77 20.97
CA ILE A 42 7.90 -9.69 20.83
C ILE A 42 8.61 -8.43 20.33
N TYR A 43 8.14 -7.81 19.26
CA TYR A 43 8.74 -6.58 18.71
C TYR A 43 7.76 -5.41 18.67
N LYS A 44 6.46 -5.66 18.86
CA LYS A 44 5.41 -4.65 18.81
C LYS A 44 4.27 -5.00 19.75
N VAL A 45 3.73 -3.98 20.43
CA VAL A 45 2.53 -4.09 21.26
C VAL A 45 1.54 -3.01 20.82
N ARG A 46 0.28 -3.40 20.64
CA ARG A 46 -0.83 -2.48 20.38
C ARG A 46 -1.75 -2.46 21.58
N PHE A 47 -2.15 -1.27 21.98
CA PHE A 47 -2.98 -1.01 23.14
C PHE A 47 -4.23 -0.26 22.69
N GLY A 48 -5.41 -0.79 23.00
CA GLY A 48 -6.68 -0.33 22.45
C GLY A 48 -7.80 -0.16 23.48
N LEU A 49 -8.60 0.89 23.31
CA LEU A 49 -9.88 1.03 24.01
C LEU A 49 -11.02 0.42 23.19
N GLN A 50 -11.38 -0.82 23.50
CA GLN A 50 -12.64 -1.42 23.06
C GLN A 50 -13.74 -0.90 24.01
N SER A 51 -14.68 -0.07 23.52
CA SER A 51 -15.83 0.38 24.33
C SER A 51 -17.10 -0.26 23.75
N LEU A 52 -17.91 -0.87 24.61
CA LEU A 52 -19.20 -1.45 24.23
C LEU A 52 -20.32 -0.41 24.15
N GLU A 53 -20.16 0.77 24.79
CA GLU A 53 -21.19 1.82 24.80
C GLU A 53 -20.59 3.23 24.73
N SER A 54 -21.46 4.18 24.37
CA SER A 54 -21.20 5.57 23.97
C SER A 54 -20.65 6.52 25.05
N SER A 55 -20.14 6.01 26.17
CA SER A 55 -19.41 6.82 27.15
C SER A 55 -17.93 6.85 26.77
N ILE A 56 -17.40 8.05 26.50
CA ILE A 56 -15.99 8.25 26.15
C ILE A 56 -15.18 8.15 27.45
N SER A 57 -14.86 6.91 27.86
CA SER A 57 -13.87 6.70 28.91
C SER A 57 -12.50 7.10 28.38
N GLN A 58 -11.92 8.16 28.95
CA GLN A 58 -10.54 8.52 28.69
C GLN A 58 -9.61 7.66 29.56
N LEU A 59 -8.50 7.20 28.98
CA LEU A 59 -7.49 6.42 29.69
C LEU A 59 -6.11 7.05 29.49
N SER A 60 -5.59 7.67 30.55
CA SER A 60 -4.23 8.21 30.58
C SER A 60 -3.24 7.13 30.99
N LEU A 61 -2.28 6.86 30.12
CA LEU A 61 -1.21 5.89 30.33
C LEU A 61 0.10 6.62 30.55
N HIS A 62 0.68 6.44 31.73
CA HIS A 62 1.98 7.03 32.07
C HIS A 62 3.12 6.07 31.80
N HIS A 63 3.00 4.84 32.31
CA HIS A 63 4.06 3.85 32.23
C HIS A 63 3.47 2.48 31.90
N PHE A 64 4.14 1.74 31.02
CA PHE A 64 3.82 0.37 30.68
C PHE A 64 5.04 -0.51 30.96
N LYS A 65 4.83 -1.63 31.61
CA LYS A 65 5.85 -2.63 31.90
C LYS A 65 5.30 -4.01 31.56
N MET A 66 6.10 -4.81 30.87
CA MET A 66 5.84 -6.21 30.58
C MET A 66 7.05 -7.03 31.05
N GLN A 67 6.78 -8.19 31.64
CA GLN A 67 7.83 -9.11 32.05
C GLN A 67 7.48 -10.53 31.62
N ASN A 68 8.42 -11.23 31.01
CA ASN A 68 8.31 -12.67 30.80
C ASN A 68 8.51 -13.37 32.15
N THR A 69 7.52 -14.12 32.62
CA THR A 69 7.56 -14.77 33.94
C THR A 69 8.56 -15.92 34.02
N SER A 70 8.95 -16.50 32.88
CA SER A 70 9.90 -17.61 32.81
C SER A 70 11.35 -17.14 32.70
N THR A 71 11.61 -16.14 31.84
CA THR A 71 12.98 -15.61 31.60
C THR A 71 13.32 -14.40 32.46
N LEU A 72 12.32 -13.77 33.09
CA LEU A 72 12.39 -12.51 33.83
C LEU A 72 12.74 -11.28 32.98
N ASP A 73 12.89 -11.46 31.65
CA ASP A 73 13.13 -10.37 30.71
C ASP A 73 12.01 -9.34 30.79
N THR A 74 12.40 -8.08 30.88
CA THR A 74 11.49 -6.98 31.15
C THR A 74 11.60 -5.93 30.06
N PHE A 75 10.45 -5.49 29.57
CA PHE A 75 10.29 -4.30 28.74
C PHE A 75 9.56 -3.24 29.56
N SER A 76 9.99 -1.99 29.47
CA SER A 76 9.27 -0.86 30.07
C SER A 76 9.34 0.38 29.18
N LEU A 77 8.24 1.14 29.16
CA LEU A 77 8.11 2.34 28.35
C LEU A 77 7.29 3.39 29.08
N THR A 78 7.75 4.64 29.00
CA THR A 78 6.97 5.80 29.42
C THR A 78 6.13 6.29 28.23
N ILE A 79 4.81 6.28 28.38
CA ILE A 79 3.85 6.55 27.31
C ILE A 79 3.38 8.00 27.35
N ASN A 80 2.98 8.49 28.54
CA ASN A 80 2.39 9.82 28.75
C ASN A 80 1.36 10.24 27.67
N LYS A 81 0.47 9.32 27.27
CA LYS A 81 -0.60 9.57 26.29
C LYS A 81 -1.96 9.25 26.90
N THR A 82 -3.00 9.95 26.44
CA THR A 82 -4.39 9.71 26.82
C THR A 82 -5.16 9.20 25.61
N LEU A 83 -5.79 8.03 25.76
CA LEU A 83 -6.73 7.46 24.79
C LEU A 83 -8.16 7.92 25.09
N PRO A 84 -9.05 8.07 24.08
CA PRO A 84 -8.73 8.13 22.65
C PRO A 84 -7.82 9.32 22.33
N LEU A 85 -6.96 9.17 21.32
CA LEU A 85 -6.09 10.26 20.87
C LEU A 85 -6.97 11.39 20.32
N SER A 86 -6.91 12.55 20.98
CA SER A 86 -7.86 13.66 20.81
C SER A 86 -7.91 14.27 19.40
N LEU A 87 -6.90 14.03 18.57
CA LEU A 87 -6.79 14.61 17.23
C LEU A 87 -7.62 13.85 16.17
N ASN A 88 -7.68 12.51 16.24
CA ASN A 88 -8.29 11.68 15.20
C ASN A 88 -9.29 10.64 15.73
N GLY A 89 -9.60 10.62 17.03
CA GLY A 89 -10.51 9.63 17.61
C GLY A 89 -9.97 8.20 17.60
N ASP A 90 -8.71 8.01 17.18
CA ASP A 90 -8.04 6.71 17.20
C ASP A 90 -7.96 6.22 18.64
N ARG A 91 -8.40 4.97 18.83
CA ARG A 91 -8.49 4.30 20.12
C ARG A 91 -7.32 3.39 20.37
N TRP A 92 -6.32 3.38 19.48
CA TRP A 92 -5.14 2.55 19.55
C TRP A 92 -3.87 3.37 19.71
N ILE A 93 -2.91 2.82 20.47
CA ILE A 93 -1.52 3.25 20.47
C ILE A 93 -0.67 2.03 20.18
N GLU A 94 0.37 2.21 19.37
CA GLU A 94 1.34 1.17 19.07
C GLU A 94 2.71 1.53 19.64
N PHE A 95 3.40 0.52 20.16
CA PHE A 95 4.72 0.66 20.75
C PHE A 95 5.66 -0.38 20.15
N PRO A 96 6.84 0.05 19.67
CA PRO A 96 7.91 -0.89 19.39
C PRO A 96 8.49 -1.39 20.72
N VAL A 97 8.79 -2.68 20.78
CA VAL A 97 9.44 -3.29 21.95
C VAL A 97 10.95 -3.26 21.73
N GLU A 98 11.64 -2.57 22.62
CA GLU A 98 13.10 -2.49 22.64
C GLU A 98 13.65 -3.62 23.51
N TRP A 99 14.50 -4.45 22.93
CA TRP A 99 15.26 -5.46 23.64
C TRP A 99 16.75 -5.11 23.62
N PRO A 100 17.53 -5.52 24.64
CA PRO A 100 18.97 -5.33 24.63
C PRO A 100 19.59 -5.88 23.34
N LEU A 101 20.47 -5.09 22.72
CA LEU A 101 21.23 -5.47 21.51
C LEU A 101 20.41 -5.69 20.23
N LYS A 102 19.12 -5.32 20.22
CA LYS A 102 18.28 -5.34 19.01
C LYS A 102 17.68 -3.97 18.76
N GLU A 103 17.86 -3.46 17.54
CA GLU A 103 17.24 -2.20 17.13
C GLU A 103 15.71 -2.33 17.20
N ALA A 104 15.09 -1.35 17.87
CA ALA A 104 13.65 -1.22 17.91
C ALA A 104 13.14 -0.56 16.63
N LEU A 105 11.96 -1.00 16.16
CA LEU A 105 11.25 -0.30 15.09
C LEU A 105 10.86 1.11 15.55
N SER A 106 10.64 2.02 14.60
CA SER A 106 10.14 3.37 14.92
C SER A 106 8.62 3.43 14.85
N VAL A 107 8.02 4.40 15.55
CA VAL A 107 6.62 4.78 15.30
C VAL A 107 6.61 5.80 14.18
N VAL A 108 5.85 5.50 13.13
CA VAL A 108 5.73 6.28 11.91
C VAL A 108 4.31 6.82 11.80
N THR A 109 4.18 8.07 11.37
CA THR A 109 2.89 8.65 10.99
C THR A 109 2.66 8.35 9.51
N TYR A 110 1.59 7.61 9.21
CA TYR A 110 1.19 7.27 7.85
C TYR A 110 0.07 8.19 7.36
N HIS A 111 0.20 8.64 6.11
CA HIS A 111 -0.81 9.37 5.35
C HIS A 111 -1.49 8.40 4.38
N LEU A 112 -2.73 8.01 4.68
CA LEU A 112 -3.58 7.21 3.81
C LEU A 112 -4.57 8.14 3.10
N THR A 113 -4.39 8.34 1.80
CA THR A 113 -5.31 9.12 0.97
C THR A 113 -6.26 8.17 0.24
N VAL A 114 -7.56 8.38 0.39
CA VAL A 114 -8.60 7.59 -0.29
C VAL A 114 -9.24 8.44 -1.38
N PHE A 115 -9.28 7.93 -2.60
CA PHE A 115 -9.91 8.58 -3.75
C PHE A 115 -11.25 7.91 -4.06
N SER A 116 -12.32 8.70 -4.07
CA SER A 116 -13.69 8.25 -4.27
C SER A 116 -14.45 9.21 -5.17
N ARG A 117 -15.49 8.72 -5.87
CA ARG A 117 -16.34 9.60 -6.70
C ARG A 117 -17.48 10.26 -5.91
N ASN A 118 -17.84 9.71 -4.75
CA ASN A 118 -19.06 10.11 -4.05
C ASN A 118 -18.97 10.04 -2.51
N ILE A 119 -17.78 9.96 -1.92
CA ILE A 119 -17.65 9.93 -0.46
C ILE A 119 -18.23 11.22 0.20
N LEU A 120 -18.17 12.35 -0.51
CA LEU A 120 -19.06 13.54 -0.45
C LEU A 120 -20.43 13.33 0.19
N THR A 121 -21.20 12.50 -0.49
CA THR A 121 -22.65 12.40 -0.31
C THR A 121 -22.99 11.50 0.87
N ASP A 122 -22.17 10.48 1.13
CA ASP A 122 -22.49 9.39 2.04
C ASP A 122 -21.80 9.49 3.42
N ARG A 123 -21.09 10.60 3.67
CA ARG A 123 -20.24 10.81 4.88
C ARG A 123 -20.91 10.51 6.22
N ASN A 124 -22.16 10.93 6.39
CA ASN A 124 -22.87 10.80 7.68
C ASN A 124 -23.53 9.43 7.87
N VAL A 125 -23.39 8.55 6.88
CA VAL A 125 -24.11 7.29 6.77
C VAL A 125 -23.16 6.10 6.80
N VAL A 126 -21.90 6.29 6.40
CA VAL A 126 -20.90 5.24 6.29
C VAL A 126 -19.89 5.30 7.43
N HIS A 127 -19.58 4.14 7.99
CA HIS A 127 -18.40 3.92 8.81
C HIS A 127 -17.38 3.12 7.99
N MET A 128 -16.14 3.61 7.93
CA MET A 128 -15.08 2.98 7.16
C MET A 128 -13.84 2.80 8.03
N THR A 129 -13.24 1.62 7.97
CA THR A 129 -11.96 1.31 8.59
C THR A 129 -10.99 0.69 7.59
N ALA A 130 -9.70 0.90 7.80
CA ALA A 130 -8.66 0.17 7.08
C ALA A 130 -7.68 -0.51 8.04
N CYS A 131 -7.22 -1.69 7.64
CA CYS A 131 -6.13 -2.41 8.28
C CYS A 131 -5.03 -2.62 7.23
N ILE A 132 -3.86 -2.05 7.48
CA ILE A 132 -2.72 -2.08 6.56
C ILE A 132 -1.75 -3.15 7.03
N TYR A 133 -1.32 -4.02 6.12
CA TYR A 133 -0.40 -5.13 6.38
C TYR A 133 0.94 -4.88 5.70
N GLY A 134 2.03 -5.16 6.42
CA GLY A 134 3.39 -5.19 5.90
C GLY A 134 4.23 -6.27 6.58
N THR A 135 5.51 -6.33 6.21
CA THR A 135 6.46 -7.34 6.72
C THR A 135 6.66 -7.30 8.23
N HIS A 136 6.42 -6.16 8.88
CA HIS A 136 6.49 -5.99 10.35
C HIS A 136 5.12 -6.01 11.04
N GLY A 137 4.12 -6.64 10.41
CA GLY A 137 2.79 -6.84 10.99
C GLY A 137 1.75 -5.89 10.40
N ASP A 138 0.75 -5.54 11.20
CA ASP A 138 -0.41 -4.76 10.74
C ASP A 138 -0.74 -3.58 11.66
N THR A 139 -1.46 -2.60 11.12
CA THR A 139 -1.99 -1.46 11.88
C THR A 139 -3.22 -1.81 12.71
N GLY A 140 -3.80 -2.99 12.51
CA GLY A 140 -5.21 -3.32 12.78
C GLY A 140 -6.20 -2.30 12.21
N ASP A 141 -7.47 -2.46 12.56
CA ASP A 141 -8.52 -1.58 12.05
C ASP A 141 -8.36 -0.15 12.59
N ARG A 142 -8.22 0.78 11.66
CA ARG A 142 -8.12 2.24 11.90
C ARG A 142 -9.32 2.92 11.24
N SER A 143 -10.04 3.73 12.01
CA SER A 143 -11.18 4.49 11.47
C SER A 143 -10.71 5.57 10.50
N LEU A 144 -11.33 5.64 9.33
CA LEU A 144 -10.90 6.54 8.26
C LEU A 144 -11.66 7.88 8.24
N LEU A 145 -12.88 7.92 8.78
CA LEU A 145 -13.81 9.03 8.60
C LEU A 145 -13.89 10.01 9.79
N TRP A 146 -12.98 9.92 10.75
CA TRP A 146 -12.98 10.82 11.92
C TRP A 146 -12.14 12.10 11.73
N SER A 147 -11.22 12.10 10.76
CA SER A 147 -10.25 13.18 10.51
C SER A 147 -10.45 13.77 9.11
N LEU A 148 -11.50 14.57 8.92
CA LEU A 148 -11.81 15.21 7.64
C LEU A 148 -11.56 16.72 7.71
N GLN A 149 -10.33 17.13 8.04
CA GLN A 149 -9.95 18.55 7.96
C GLN A 149 -9.54 18.98 6.54
N ASN A 150 -9.17 18.07 5.64
CA ASN A 150 -8.56 18.41 4.35
C ASN A 150 -9.10 17.57 3.18
N VAL A 151 -10.30 17.91 2.70
CA VAL A 151 -10.85 17.32 1.47
C VAL A 151 -10.38 18.14 0.28
N GLN A 152 -9.67 17.50 -0.65
CA GLN A 152 -9.24 18.13 -1.91
C GLN A 152 -10.15 17.67 -3.04
N GLN A 153 -10.77 18.64 -3.70
CA GLN A 153 -11.61 18.44 -4.88
C GLN A 153 -10.71 18.57 -6.12
N ARG A 154 -10.56 17.48 -6.89
CA ARG A 154 -10.03 17.54 -8.27
C ARG A 154 -11.17 17.27 -9.24
N GLU A 155 -11.06 17.82 -10.44
CA GLU A 155 -12.14 18.03 -11.42
C GLU A 155 -13.09 16.84 -11.67
N ASP A 156 -12.69 15.59 -11.40
CA ASP A 156 -13.54 14.38 -11.54
C ASP A 156 -13.46 13.36 -10.37
N SER A 157 -12.79 13.67 -9.25
CA SER A 157 -12.65 12.73 -8.12
C SER A 157 -12.45 13.44 -6.77
N GLU A 158 -13.17 13.00 -5.76
CA GLU A 158 -13.07 13.47 -4.39
C GLU A 158 -12.01 12.67 -3.64
N SER A 159 -11.22 13.31 -2.79
CA SER A 159 -10.25 12.60 -1.96
C SER A 159 -10.22 13.11 -0.53
N PHE A 160 -9.89 12.22 0.40
CA PHE A 160 -9.66 12.56 1.79
C PHE A 160 -8.41 11.88 2.32
N LEU A 161 -7.75 12.55 3.25
CA LEU A 161 -6.54 12.09 3.92
C LEU A 161 -6.87 11.64 5.34
N THR A 162 -6.49 10.42 5.67
CA THR A 162 -6.46 9.90 7.04
C THR A 162 -5.01 9.83 7.52
N ILE A 163 -4.77 10.33 8.74
CA ILE A 163 -3.47 10.27 9.40
C ILE A 163 -3.54 9.23 10.52
N MET A 164 -2.59 8.31 10.57
CA MET A 164 -2.51 7.29 11.62
C MET A 164 -1.08 7.07 12.08
N ASP A 165 -0.86 6.96 13.38
CA ASP A 165 0.42 6.54 13.94
C ASP A 165 0.44 5.01 14.07
N ALA A 166 1.50 4.38 13.57
CA ALA A 166 1.72 2.94 13.68
C ALA A 166 3.22 2.62 13.81
N VAL A 167 3.55 1.49 14.42
CA VAL A 167 4.93 0.97 14.35
C VAL A 167 5.24 0.64 12.88
N GLU A 168 6.42 1.02 12.40
CA GLU A 168 6.86 0.91 11.01
C GLU A 168 6.56 -0.48 10.42
N LEU A 169 5.78 -0.50 9.34
CA LEU A 169 5.24 -1.72 8.73
C LEU A 169 6.24 -2.49 7.86
N GLY A 170 7.38 -1.88 7.53
CA GLY A 170 8.34 -2.44 6.55
C GLY A 170 7.80 -2.36 5.12
N GLU A 171 8.02 -3.41 4.32
CA GLU A 171 7.42 -3.49 2.98
C GLU A 171 5.92 -3.76 3.13
N VAL A 172 5.09 -2.86 2.60
CA VAL A 172 3.63 -2.98 2.66
C VAL A 172 3.16 -3.95 1.58
N ASP A 173 2.22 -4.83 1.95
CA ASP A 173 1.69 -5.91 1.11
C ASP A 173 0.25 -5.64 0.66
N LYS A 174 -0.63 -5.31 1.61
CA LYS A 174 -2.07 -5.16 1.35
C LYS A 174 -2.77 -4.24 2.34
N VAL A 175 -3.95 -3.78 1.95
CA VAL A 175 -4.92 -3.09 2.79
C VAL A 175 -6.22 -3.88 2.80
N VAL A 176 -6.76 -4.11 3.99
CA VAL A 176 -8.10 -4.62 4.17
C VAL A 176 -9.01 -3.45 4.53
N LEU A 177 -9.94 -3.13 3.65
CA LEU A 177 -10.92 -2.07 3.82
C LEU A 177 -12.25 -2.65 4.28
N THR A 178 -12.80 -2.12 5.37
CA THR A 178 -14.12 -2.49 5.88
C THR A 178 -15.04 -1.28 5.79
N ILE A 179 -16.20 -1.46 5.16
CA ILE A 179 -17.22 -0.44 4.95
C ILE A 179 -18.51 -0.95 5.57
N SER A 180 -19.07 -0.20 6.50
CA SER A 180 -20.34 -0.53 7.13
C SER A 180 -21.31 0.65 7.17
N SER A 181 -22.60 0.36 7.12
CA SER A 181 -23.66 1.36 7.19
C SER A 181 -24.94 0.78 7.78
N LYS A 182 -25.72 1.66 8.44
CA LYS A 182 -27.07 1.34 8.93
C LYS A 182 -28.17 1.68 7.92
N LYS A 183 -27.81 2.28 6.77
CA LYS A 183 -28.73 2.62 5.68
C LYS A 183 -28.16 2.13 4.37
N ASP A 184 -29.00 2.13 3.33
CA ASP A 184 -28.52 1.88 1.97
C ASP A 184 -27.50 2.93 1.57
N CYS A 185 -26.33 2.46 1.14
CA CYS A 185 -25.24 3.30 0.70
C CYS A 185 -24.50 2.63 -0.46
N LYS A 186 -24.11 3.43 -1.44
CA LYS A 186 -23.19 3.01 -2.50
C LYS A 186 -21.96 3.89 -2.45
N LEU A 187 -20.79 3.30 -2.34
CA LEU A 187 -19.55 4.03 -2.28
C LEU A 187 -18.60 3.58 -3.40
N ASP A 188 -18.26 4.49 -4.29
CA ASP A 188 -17.33 4.26 -5.39
C ASP A 188 -15.91 4.66 -4.97
N ILE A 189 -15.03 3.67 -4.78
CA ILE A 189 -13.62 3.87 -4.42
C ILE A 189 -12.76 3.54 -5.63
N GLN A 190 -11.94 4.51 -6.01
CA GLN A 190 -11.06 4.39 -7.17
C GLN A 190 -9.70 3.81 -6.78
N LYS A 191 -9.07 4.37 -5.74
CA LYS A 191 -7.75 3.94 -5.27
C LYS A 191 -7.42 4.47 -3.88
N LEU A 192 -6.39 3.91 -3.26
CA LEU A 192 -5.77 4.40 -2.04
C LEU A 192 -4.28 4.66 -2.27
N HIS A 193 -3.76 5.74 -1.69
CA HIS A 193 -2.33 6.01 -1.61
C HIS A 193 -1.88 6.00 -0.15
N LEU A 194 -0.88 5.20 0.18
CA LEU A 194 -0.26 5.17 1.51
C LEU A 194 1.18 5.66 1.41
N LYS A 195 1.55 6.59 2.28
CA LYS A 195 2.95 7.00 2.44
C LYS A 195 3.27 7.35 3.89
N ASP A 196 4.55 7.30 4.23
CA ASP A 196 5.07 7.94 5.44
C ASP A 196 4.87 9.47 5.33
N ALA A 197 4.48 10.11 6.43
CA ALA A 197 4.20 11.55 6.46
C ALA A 197 5.47 12.41 6.29
N VAL A 198 6.63 11.88 6.68
CA VAL A 198 7.92 12.60 6.67
C VAL A 198 8.72 12.24 5.42
N LYS A 199 8.59 11.00 4.90
CA LYS A 199 9.30 10.57 3.70
C LYS A 199 8.52 10.94 2.44
N ASP A 200 9.20 11.47 1.43
CA ASP A 200 8.57 11.74 0.13
C ASP A 200 8.21 10.45 -0.63
N ASN A 201 9.01 9.40 -0.44
CA ASN A 201 8.85 8.07 -1.02
C ASN A 201 9.25 6.97 -0.01
N PRO A 202 8.82 5.71 -0.18
CA PRO A 202 7.89 5.21 -1.21
C PRO A 202 6.43 5.60 -0.98
N ILE A 203 5.66 5.73 -2.07
CA ILE A 203 4.19 5.83 -2.03
C ILE A 203 3.61 4.52 -2.54
N TYR A 204 2.89 3.79 -1.68
CA TYR A 204 2.19 2.57 -2.04
C TYR A 204 0.82 2.92 -2.63
N VAL A 205 0.52 2.38 -3.81
CA VAL A 205 -0.75 2.61 -4.51
C VAL A 205 -1.56 1.32 -4.57
N PHE A 206 -2.83 1.43 -4.22
CA PHE A 206 -3.83 0.36 -4.22
C PHE A 206 -4.97 0.75 -5.17
N GLU A 207 -5.01 0.17 -6.36
CA GLU A 207 -6.09 0.36 -7.33
C GLU A 207 -7.31 -0.49 -6.93
N VAL A 208 -8.49 0.13 -6.92
CA VAL A 208 -9.73 -0.51 -6.44
C VAL A 208 -10.79 -0.54 -7.54
N HIS A 209 -11.11 0.63 -8.11
CA HIS A 209 -12.11 0.79 -9.18
C HIS A 209 -13.43 0.04 -8.95
N GLU A 210 -13.95 0.09 -7.72
CA GLU A 210 -15.11 -0.71 -7.29
C GLU A 210 -16.15 0.13 -6.57
N THR A 211 -17.43 -0.15 -6.87
CA THR A 211 -18.58 0.40 -6.12
C THR A 211 -19.05 -0.59 -5.06
N PHE A 212 -18.83 -0.26 -3.79
CA PHE A 212 -19.30 -1.00 -2.64
C PHE A 212 -20.75 -0.63 -2.33
N SER A 213 -21.66 -1.59 -2.34
CA SER A 213 -23.08 -1.37 -2.01
C SER A 213 -23.40 -2.06 -0.68
N VAL A 214 -23.68 -1.28 0.35
CA VAL A 214 -24.06 -1.76 1.69
C VAL A 214 -25.54 -1.49 1.91
N ASP A 215 -26.25 -2.45 2.48
CA ASP A 215 -27.68 -2.35 2.80
C ASP A 215 -27.96 -2.87 4.22
N PRO A 216 -29.13 -2.58 4.82
CA PRO A 216 -29.44 -3.02 6.18
C PRO A 216 -29.41 -4.54 6.41
N ASN A 217 -29.58 -5.37 5.37
CA ASN A 217 -29.51 -6.83 5.48
C ASN A 217 -28.06 -7.34 5.40
N LYS A 218 -27.19 -6.59 4.73
CA LYS A 218 -25.74 -6.83 4.67
C LYS A 218 -25.00 -5.55 5.08
N PRO A 219 -24.99 -5.22 6.39
CA PRO A 219 -24.59 -3.90 6.88
C PRO A 219 -23.07 -3.69 6.85
N GLU A 220 -22.28 -4.67 6.42
CA GLU A 220 -20.83 -4.60 6.37
C GLU A 220 -20.28 -5.36 5.15
N ILE A 221 -19.26 -4.76 4.52
CA ILE A 221 -18.45 -5.34 3.47
C ILE A 221 -16.98 -5.18 3.83
N GLN A 222 -16.22 -6.26 3.66
CA GLN A 222 -14.77 -6.27 3.79
C GLN A 222 -14.14 -6.61 2.45
N ARG A 223 -13.09 -5.86 2.08
CA ARG A 223 -12.35 -6.04 0.84
C ARG A 223 -10.86 -6.05 1.11
N GLU A 224 -10.18 -7.11 0.69
CA GLU A 224 -8.73 -7.19 0.67
C GLU A 224 -8.21 -6.64 -0.66
N ILE A 225 -7.25 -5.71 -0.58
CA ILE A 225 -6.69 -4.98 -1.72
C ILE A 225 -5.17 -5.04 -1.59
N SER A 226 -4.51 -5.80 -2.46
CA SER A 226 -3.04 -5.87 -2.52
C SER A 226 -2.44 -4.59 -3.09
N VAL A 227 -1.20 -4.28 -2.72
CA VAL A 227 -0.43 -3.19 -3.35
C VAL A 227 -0.41 -3.43 -4.86
N SER A 228 -0.86 -2.45 -5.62
CA SER A 228 -0.83 -2.47 -7.09
C SER A 228 0.56 -2.09 -7.59
N PHE A 229 1.15 -1.01 -7.03
CA PHE A 229 2.52 -0.59 -7.33
C PHE A 229 3.06 0.38 -6.27
N VAL A 230 4.37 0.64 -6.32
CA VAL A 230 5.08 1.53 -5.40
C VAL A 230 5.81 2.61 -6.18
N ILE A 231 5.53 3.88 -5.88
CA ILE A 231 6.20 5.03 -6.48
C ILE A 231 7.42 5.39 -5.64
N GLY A 232 8.60 5.50 -6.27
CA GLY A 232 9.82 6.07 -5.67
C GLY A 232 10.54 5.24 -4.61
N GLY A 233 10.28 3.93 -4.52
CA GLY A 233 10.98 3.06 -3.56
C GLY A 233 12.38 2.66 -4.04
N ASP A 234 13.42 3.02 -3.26
CA ASP A 234 14.75 2.42 -3.37
C ASP A 234 14.75 1.02 -2.73
N LYS A 235 15.21 -0.01 -3.45
CA LYS A 235 15.55 -1.29 -2.84
C LYS A 235 17.07 -1.40 -2.70
N GLN A 236 17.59 -1.08 -1.51
CA GLN A 236 18.87 -1.62 -1.09
C GLN A 236 18.73 -3.14 -0.89
N LYS A 237 19.48 -3.92 -1.65
CA LYS A 237 19.97 -5.23 -1.19
C LYS A 237 21.48 -5.24 -1.32
N ASN A 238 22.14 -5.23 -0.16
CA ASN A 238 23.55 -5.56 -0.02
C ASN A 238 23.77 -7.01 -0.46
N GLY A 239 24.67 -7.19 -1.42
CA GLY A 239 25.29 -8.46 -1.76
C GLY A 239 26.68 -8.16 -2.30
N ILE A 240 27.70 -8.30 -1.46
CA ILE A 240 29.10 -8.31 -1.87
C ILE A 240 29.31 -9.59 -2.66
N ASP A 241 29.79 -9.49 -3.91
CA ASP A 241 30.82 -10.40 -4.42
C ASP A 241 31.61 -9.78 -5.57
N ASN A 242 32.90 -10.09 -5.57
CA ASN A 242 33.97 -9.42 -6.29
C ASN A 242 34.06 -9.72 -7.79
N LEU A 243 34.43 -8.66 -8.54
CA LEU A 243 35.26 -8.56 -9.75
C LEU A 243 35.62 -9.80 -10.62
N ASN A 244 35.45 -9.56 -11.93
CA ASN A 244 36.16 -10.07 -13.12
C ASN A 244 35.60 -11.32 -13.84
N LYS A 245 35.00 -11.10 -15.03
CA LYS A 245 35.64 -11.37 -16.35
C LYS A 245 34.69 -11.07 -17.51
N GLU A 246 35.23 -10.37 -18.51
CA GLU A 246 34.69 -10.30 -19.87
C GLU A 246 34.63 -11.69 -20.52
N GLY A 247 33.58 -11.96 -21.29
CA GLY A 247 33.50 -13.10 -22.20
C GLY A 247 32.13 -13.80 -22.20
N SER A 248 31.27 -13.41 -23.15
CA SER A 248 30.16 -14.20 -23.73
C SER A 248 29.44 -15.18 -22.80
N GLN A 249 28.32 -14.73 -22.21
CA GLN A 249 27.27 -15.63 -21.73
C GLN A 249 25.94 -15.16 -22.29
N GLU A 250 25.20 -16.06 -22.94
CA GLU A 250 23.76 -15.96 -23.09
C GLU A 250 23.16 -15.88 -21.69
N GLY A 251 23.11 -14.66 -21.14
CA GLY A 251 22.47 -14.38 -19.87
C GLY A 251 20.98 -14.65 -20.03
N ASN A 252 20.38 -15.28 -19.02
CA ASN A 252 18.94 -15.50 -18.90
C ASN A 252 18.17 -14.30 -19.47
N GLN A 253 17.60 -14.48 -20.66
CA GLN A 253 16.79 -13.45 -21.29
C GLN A 253 15.38 -13.55 -20.71
N THR A 254 14.91 -12.44 -20.15
CA THR A 254 13.55 -12.29 -19.64
C THR A 254 12.64 -11.82 -20.77
N GLU A 255 11.45 -12.41 -20.85
CA GLU A 255 10.42 -12.03 -21.80
C GLU A 255 9.51 -10.96 -21.19
N TYR A 256 9.31 -9.88 -21.95
CA TYR A 256 8.42 -8.79 -21.60
C TYR A 256 7.30 -8.70 -22.63
N THR A 257 6.04 -8.72 -22.18
CA THR A 257 4.86 -8.48 -23.02
C THR A 257 4.48 -7.02 -22.93
N ILE A 258 4.50 -6.29 -24.04
CA ILE A 258 4.21 -4.85 -24.12
C ILE A 258 2.89 -4.67 -24.82
N LYS A 259 1.89 -4.08 -24.15
CA LYS A 259 0.65 -3.61 -24.76
C LYS A 259 0.67 -2.11 -24.91
N VAL A 260 0.42 -1.64 -26.12
CA VAL A 260 0.40 -0.21 -26.45
C VAL A 260 -1.04 0.19 -26.75
N TYR A 261 -1.53 1.21 -26.04
CA TYR A 261 -2.90 1.72 -26.18
C TYR A 261 -2.87 3.02 -26.98
N THR A 262 -3.39 2.99 -28.21
CA THR A 262 -3.55 4.18 -29.04
C THR A 262 -4.91 4.79 -28.76
N GLY A 263 -4.93 6.08 -28.38
CA GLY A 263 -6.18 6.70 -27.93
C GLY A 263 -7.23 6.85 -29.02
N ASP A 264 -8.49 6.97 -28.63
CA ASP A 264 -9.63 7.11 -29.53
C ASP A 264 -9.93 8.59 -29.88
N LYS A 265 -8.94 9.30 -30.43
CA LYS A 265 -9.09 10.68 -30.94
C LYS A 265 -8.91 10.73 -32.45
N ARG A 266 -9.53 11.73 -33.10
CA ARG A 266 -9.35 11.93 -34.54
C ARG A 266 -7.87 12.20 -34.84
N GLY A 267 -7.26 11.37 -35.71
CA GLY A 267 -5.84 11.47 -36.05
C GLY A 267 -4.90 10.93 -34.96
N ALA A 268 -5.36 9.99 -34.15
CA ALA A 268 -4.55 9.38 -33.09
C ALA A 268 -3.67 8.22 -33.55
N GLY A 269 -3.98 7.59 -34.69
CA GLY A 269 -3.23 6.45 -35.23
C GLY A 269 -2.00 6.89 -36.03
N THR A 270 -1.05 5.98 -36.24
CA THR A 270 0.21 6.28 -36.95
C THR A 270 0.70 5.11 -37.78
N ASP A 271 1.17 5.41 -39.00
CA ASP A 271 1.89 4.46 -39.87
C ASP A 271 3.41 4.49 -39.64
N ALA A 272 3.88 5.30 -38.67
CA ALA A 272 5.31 5.49 -38.40
C ALA A 272 5.93 4.29 -37.68
N ASN A 273 7.24 4.11 -37.82
CA ASN A 273 7.93 3.00 -37.16
C ASN A 273 8.11 3.30 -35.67
N VAL A 274 7.28 2.70 -34.84
CA VAL A 274 7.34 2.84 -33.37
C VAL A 274 8.48 2.00 -32.79
N HIS A 275 9.20 2.60 -31.84
CA HIS A 275 10.25 1.93 -31.08
C HIS A 275 10.13 2.23 -29.59
N ILE A 276 10.65 1.31 -28.77
CA ILE A 276 10.63 1.43 -27.30
C ILE A 276 11.97 1.01 -26.68
N ILE A 277 12.35 1.70 -25.61
CA ILE A 277 13.42 1.35 -24.68
C ILE A 277 12.82 1.20 -23.29
N LEU A 278 13.10 0.08 -22.64
CA LEU A 278 12.68 -0.21 -21.28
C LEU A 278 13.79 0.20 -20.31
N PHE A 279 13.45 0.89 -19.24
CA PHE A 279 14.38 1.23 -18.17
C PHE A 279 13.89 0.62 -16.86
N GLY A 280 14.74 -0.21 -16.27
CA GLY A 280 14.52 -0.79 -14.96
C GLY A 280 15.74 -0.64 -14.05
N SER A 281 15.58 -1.09 -12.81
CA SER A 281 16.60 -0.96 -11.76
C SER A 281 17.96 -1.60 -12.11
N GLU A 282 17.99 -2.59 -13.00
CA GLU A 282 19.22 -3.30 -13.43
C GLU A 282 19.73 -2.85 -14.81
N GLY A 283 19.23 -1.70 -15.27
CA GLY A 283 19.66 -0.99 -16.46
C GLY A 283 18.57 -0.87 -17.51
N LYS A 284 18.97 -0.62 -18.75
CA LYS A 284 18.05 -0.45 -19.87
C LYS A 284 18.14 -1.58 -20.89
N SER A 285 17.06 -1.79 -21.62
CA SER A 285 17.06 -2.65 -22.79
C SER A 285 17.81 -2.02 -23.96
N LYS A 286 18.01 -2.82 -25.01
CA LYS A 286 18.22 -2.30 -26.37
C LYS A 286 16.94 -1.65 -26.89
N ILE A 287 17.05 -0.93 -28.01
CA ILE A 287 15.88 -0.44 -28.74
C ILE A 287 15.12 -1.64 -29.33
N PHE A 288 13.81 -1.67 -29.11
CA PHE A 288 12.90 -2.62 -29.73
C PHE A 288 12.00 -1.91 -30.73
N HIS A 289 11.98 -2.39 -31.98
CA HIS A 289 11.05 -1.93 -32.99
C HIS A 289 9.76 -2.74 -32.91
N LEU A 290 8.65 -2.07 -32.64
CA LEU A 290 7.35 -2.69 -32.42
C LEU A 290 6.62 -2.82 -33.75
N SER A 291 7.05 -3.76 -34.59
CA SER A 291 6.57 -3.89 -35.98
C SER A 291 5.59 -5.04 -36.22
N GLN A 292 5.52 -6.01 -35.29
CA GLN A 292 4.67 -7.20 -35.42
C GLN A 292 3.80 -7.33 -34.18
N SER A 293 2.59 -6.79 -34.26
CA SER A 293 1.56 -6.96 -33.24
C SER A 293 1.01 -8.39 -33.28
N LEU A 294 0.64 -8.93 -32.11
CA LEU A 294 0.06 -10.27 -32.02
C LEU A 294 -1.38 -10.32 -32.56
N GLU A 295 -2.08 -9.18 -32.53
CA GLU A 295 -3.49 -9.08 -32.88
C GLU A 295 -3.73 -8.48 -34.27
N HIS A 296 -2.88 -7.53 -34.71
CA HIS A 296 -3.15 -6.72 -35.89
C HIS A 296 -1.99 -6.74 -36.89
N GLN A 297 -2.32 -6.80 -38.19
CA GLN A 297 -1.33 -6.65 -39.27
C GLN A 297 -0.83 -5.21 -39.40
N ASP A 298 -1.67 -4.26 -38.97
CA ASP A 298 -1.42 -2.81 -39.02
C ASP A 298 -1.59 -2.26 -37.60
N PRO A 299 -0.49 -2.16 -36.82
CA PRO A 299 -0.53 -1.74 -35.43
C PRO A 299 -0.56 -0.22 -35.27
N PHE A 300 -0.91 0.24 -34.07
CA PHE A 300 -1.00 1.65 -33.68
C PHE A 300 -2.15 2.42 -34.33
N GLU A 301 -3.21 1.70 -34.68
CA GLU A 301 -4.44 2.27 -35.18
C GLU A 301 -5.28 2.94 -34.08
N ARG A 302 -6.05 3.97 -34.45
CA ARG A 302 -6.90 4.72 -33.53
C ARG A 302 -7.81 3.80 -32.70
N GLY A 303 -7.77 3.96 -31.37
CA GLY A 303 -8.61 3.20 -30.45
C GLY A 303 -8.26 1.71 -30.35
N LYS A 304 -7.09 1.30 -30.87
CA LYS A 304 -6.62 -0.08 -30.82
C LYS A 304 -5.58 -0.28 -29.72
N VAL A 305 -5.46 -1.54 -29.34
CA VAL A 305 -4.45 -2.04 -28.41
C VAL A 305 -3.63 -3.09 -29.15
N ASP A 306 -2.33 -2.93 -29.13
CA ASP A 306 -1.39 -3.81 -29.83
C ASP A 306 -0.41 -4.43 -28.85
N THR A 307 -0.25 -5.75 -28.91
CA THR A 307 0.63 -6.51 -28.02
C THR A 307 1.90 -6.96 -28.76
N PHE A 308 3.04 -6.83 -28.09
CA PHE A 308 4.36 -7.20 -28.60
C PHE A 308 5.15 -7.96 -27.54
N ASN A 309 5.87 -9.02 -27.93
CA ASN A 309 6.77 -9.73 -27.03
C ASN A 309 8.22 -9.36 -27.34
N VAL A 310 8.98 -8.95 -26.32
CA VAL A 310 10.39 -8.60 -26.44
C VAL A 310 11.23 -9.38 -25.43
N LYS A 311 12.46 -9.74 -25.82
CA LYS A 311 13.41 -10.45 -24.96
C LYS A 311 14.66 -9.62 -24.75
N THR A 312 15.03 -9.39 -23.50
CA THR A 312 16.23 -8.67 -23.08
C THR A 312 16.79 -9.32 -21.82
N LYS A 313 18.00 -8.93 -21.42
CA LYS A 313 18.50 -9.20 -20.07
C LYS A 313 17.46 -8.76 -19.03
N GLU A 314 17.47 -9.38 -17.87
CA GLU A 314 16.71 -8.93 -16.71
C GLU A 314 16.99 -7.44 -16.46
N LEU A 315 15.92 -6.66 -16.35
CA LEU A 315 15.99 -5.22 -16.11
C LEU A 315 15.63 -4.86 -14.67
N GLY A 316 15.31 -5.86 -13.83
CA GLY A 316 14.67 -5.66 -12.54
C GLY A 316 13.35 -4.90 -12.68
N SER A 317 13.02 -4.08 -11.67
CA SER A 317 11.77 -3.32 -11.66
C SER A 317 11.78 -2.20 -12.70
N LEU A 318 10.87 -2.26 -13.68
CA LEU A 318 10.70 -1.21 -14.68
C LEU A 318 10.19 0.09 -14.01
N HIS A 319 10.84 1.21 -14.29
CA HIS A 319 10.49 2.52 -13.71
C HIS A 319 10.16 3.57 -14.78
N SER A 320 10.60 3.40 -16.02
CA SER A 320 10.25 4.29 -17.12
C SER A 320 10.39 3.59 -18.47
N VAL A 321 9.69 4.13 -19.47
CA VAL A 321 9.83 3.73 -20.87
C VAL A 321 10.12 4.96 -21.71
N GLU A 322 10.97 4.80 -22.71
CA GLU A 322 11.14 5.77 -23.79
C GLU A 322 10.50 5.14 -25.02
N ILE A 323 9.42 5.74 -25.51
CA ILE A 323 8.68 5.26 -26.67
C ILE A 323 8.51 6.42 -27.65
N GLY A 324 8.81 6.16 -28.91
CA GLY A 324 8.82 7.17 -29.96
C GLY A 324 8.63 6.55 -31.34
N HIS A 325 8.59 7.37 -32.38
CA HIS A 325 8.45 6.93 -33.77
C HIS A 325 9.37 7.73 -34.68
N ASP A 326 9.64 7.24 -35.89
CA ASP A 326 10.58 7.88 -36.84
C ASP A 326 9.94 8.97 -37.73
N GLY A 327 8.66 9.30 -37.48
CA GLY A 327 7.91 10.31 -38.24
C GLY A 327 7.69 10.00 -39.72
N LYS A 328 7.93 8.75 -40.18
CA LYS A 328 7.63 8.34 -41.56
C LYS A 328 6.15 7.96 -41.70
N GLY A 329 5.58 8.11 -42.90
CA GLY A 329 4.16 7.79 -43.16
C GLY A 329 3.26 9.03 -43.32
N PHE A 330 1.99 8.82 -43.66
CA PHE A 330 0.99 9.89 -43.75
C PHE A 330 0.41 10.14 -42.34
N ALA A 331 0.23 11.40 -41.94
CA ALA A 331 -0.32 11.78 -40.63
C ALA A 331 0.45 11.22 -39.40
N SER A 332 1.73 11.62 -39.24
CA SER A 332 2.64 11.17 -38.18
C SER A 332 2.27 11.55 -36.73
N GLY A 333 1.09 12.11 -36.49
CA GLY A 333 0.64 12.47 -35.15
C GLY A 333 0.12 11.21 -34.45
N TRP A 334 0.76 10.80 -33.37
CA TRP A 334 0.36 9.60 -32.65
C TRP A 334 -0.11 9.96 -31.24
N PHE A 335 -1.36 9.64 -30.89
CA PHE A 335 -1.84 9.86 -29.52
C PHE A 335 -1.67 8.56 -28.71
N LEU A 336 -0.61 8.52 -27.90
CA LEU A 336 -0.34 7.42 -27.01
C LEU A 336 -1.10 7.61 -25.69
N GLU A 337 -2.04 6.72 -25.40
CA GLU A 337 -2.83 6.75 -24.18
C GLU A 337 -2.04 6.18 -23.01
N LYS A 338 -1.61 4.91 -23.12
CA LYS A 338 -0.77 4.25 -22.12
C LYS A 338 0.03 3.08 -22.71
N VAL A 339 1.04 2.63 -21.99
CA VAL A 339 1.80 1.41 -22.25
C VAL A 339 1.70 0.51 -21.02
N GLU A 340 1.29 -0.75 -21.19
CA GLU A 340 1.27 -1.78 -20.15
C GLU A 340 2.35 -2.80 -20.46
N ILE A 341 3.21 -3.15 -19.50
CA ILE A 341 4.29 -4.10 -19.69
C ILE A 341 4.19 -5.20 -18.65
N THR A 342 4.17 -6.46 -19.07
CA THR A 342 4.23 -7.63 -18.19
C THR A 342 5.63 -8.24 -18.26
N ASP A 343 6.30 -8.33 -17.12
CA ASP A 343 7.55 -9.09 -16.96
C ASP A 343 7.20 -10.56 -16.67
N ALA A 344 7.57 -11.48 -17.56
CA ALA A 344 7.26 -12.89 -17.44
C ALA A 344 8.07 -13.62 -16.33
N SER A 345 9.20 -13.09 -15.88
CA SER A 345 9.97 -13.72 -14.79
C SER A 345 9.33 -13.47 -13.43
N THR A 346 8.70 -12.31 -13.24
CA THR A 346 8.09 -11.90 -11.96
C THR A 346 6.57 -11.89 -11.98
N ASN A 347 5.93 -12.04 -13.16
CA ASN A 347 4.51 -11.76 -13.39
C ASN A 347 4.08 -10.34 -12.99
N SER A 348 5.01 -9.39 -12.91
CA SER A 348 4.73 -7.99 -12.60
C SER A 348 4.15 -7.27 -13.80
N VAL A 349 3.14 -6.42 -13.59
CA VAL A 349 2.53 -5.58 -14.62
C VAL A 349 2.83 -4.11 -14.32
N TYR A 350 3.40 -3.40 -15.29
CA TYR A 350 3.80 -2.00 -15.21
C TYR A 350 2.95 -1.15 -16.16
N CYS A 351 2.27 -0.12 -15.63
CA CYS A 351 1.41 0.77 -16.42
C CYS A 351 2.00 2.18 -16.50
N PHE A 352 2.33 2.62 -17.71
CA PHE A 352 2.84 3.95 -18.02
C PHE A 352 1.76 4.77 -18.74
N ASN A 353 1.07 5.65 -18.00
CA ASN A 353 0.06 6.54 -18.59
C ASN A 353 0.75 7.73 -19.28
N CYS A 354 0.54 7.87 -20.59
CA CYS A 354 1.19 8.91 -21.40
C CYS A 354 0.23 10.06 -21.72
N ASN A 355 -0.99 9.74 -22.18
CA ASN A 355 -2.06 10.68 -22.52
C ASN A 355 -1.62 11.92 -23.31
N ARG A 356 -0.70 11.74 -24.27
CA ARG A 356 -0.11 12.85 -25.04
C ARG A 356 0.04 12.51 -26.51
N LEU A 357 0.07 13.55 -27.34
CA LEU A 357 0.59 13.43 -28.71
C LEU A 357 2.10 13.19 -28.63
N VAL A 358 2.55 12.17 -29.34
CA VAL A 358 3.95 11.91 -29.61
C VAL A 358 4.22 12.58 -30.95
N ASP A 359 4.97 13.68 -30.89
CA ASP A 359 5.50 14.37 -32.06
C ASP A 359 7.00 14.03 -32.19
N GLN A 360 7.56 14.28 -33.39
CA GLN A 360 8.89 13.83 -33.83
C GLN A 360 10.06 14.20 -32.91
#